data_AF-A0A418ZZ99-F1
#
_entry.id   AF-A0A418ZZ99-F1
#
_cell.length_a   1.000
_cell.length_b   1.000
_cell.length_c   1.000
_cell.angle_alpha   90.00
_cell.angle_beta   90.00
_cell.angle_gamma   90.00
#
_symmetry.space_group_name_H-M   'P 1'
#
loop_
_entity.id
_entity.type
_entity.pdbx_description
1 polymer ?
#
loop_
_entity_poly.entity_id
_entity_poly.type
_entity_poly.pdbx_seq_one_letter_code
_entity_poly.pdbx_strand_id
1 'polypeptide(L)'
;MEGQRWNGQPEGSQGGRPGCGQRHAAPLCTVALLVLAACGREMTEDILPGGIPARTNLHEASTLPPDSVRTVARRDFGWRLIYHPARAPANAEQGAAFALCGLERRRPLRIDILPRTDPTADPGARMIDIHCA
;
A
#
# COMPACT_ATOMS: atom_id res chain seq x y z
N MET A 1 2.72 -22.24 38.47
CA MET A 1 2.71 -20.85 37.98
C MET A 1 2.38 -20.91 36.48
N GLU A 2 1.19 -21.42 36.11
CA GLU A 2 -0.10 -20.68 35.97
C GLU A 2 0.02 -19.58 34.90
N GLY A 3 -0.82 -19.44 33.87
CA GLY A 3 -2.03 -20.10 33.37
C GLY A 3 -2.14 -19.66 31.88
N GLN A 4 -3.16 -19.83 31.07
CA GLN A 4 -4.61 -20.00 31.21
C GLN A 4 -5.05 -20.60 29.85
N ARG A 5 -5.67 -21.77 29.81
CA ARG A 5 -7.12 -21.93 29.58
C ARG A 5 -7.74 -20.86 28.66
N TRP A 6 -7.97 -21.22 27.40
CA TRP A 6 -9.05 -20.66 26.59
C TRP A 6 -9.90 -21.81 26.07
N ASN A 7 -10.99 -22.09 26.79
CA ASN A 7 -12.16 -22.79 26.28
C ASN A 7 -13.08 -21.72 25.70
N GLY A 8 -13.46 -21.87 24.43
CA GLY A 8 -14.33 -20.90 23.77
C GLY A 8 -14.68 -21.33 22.34
N GLN A 9 -15.25 -22.52 22.19
CA GLN A 9 -16.20 -22.75 21.11
C GLN A 9 -17.55 -22.25 21.64
N PRO A 10 -18.38 -21.58 20.82
CA PRO A 10 -19.53 -22.36 20.34
C PRO A 10 -20.06 -21.95 18.94
N GLU A 11 -20.91 -22.84 18.41
CA GLU A 11 -21.97 -22.64 17.40
C GLU A 11 -21.51 -22.25 15.98
N GLY A 12 -21.57 -23.15 15.00
CA GLY A 12 -22.83 -23.71 14.56
C GLY A 12 -23.41 -22.83 13.45
N SER A 13 -23.01 -23.05 12.21
CA SER A 13 -23.86 -22.71 11.06
C SER A 13 -23.66 -23.71 9.94
N GLN A 14 -24.59 -24.65 9.97
CA GLN A 14 -24.90 -25.63 8.95
C GLN A 14 -25.59 -24.92 7.77
N GLY A 15 -25.33 -25.40 6.57
CA GLY A 15 -26.14 -25.14 5.38
C GLY A 15 -25.27 -24.86 4.17
N GLY A 16 -25.32 -25.61 3.08
CA GLY A 16 -26.02 -26.83 2.77
C GLY A 16 -25.46 -27.24 1.40
N ARG A 17 -24.99 -28.48 1.28
CA ARG A 17 -24.53 -29.04 0.00
C ARG A 17 -25.71 -29.74 -0.65
N PRO A 18 -26.12 -29.41 -1.88
CA PRO A 18 -27.02 -30.29 -2.61
C PRO A 18 -26.23 -31.47 -3.19
N GLY A 19 -26.67 -32.67 -2.83
CA GLY A 19 -27.16 -33.61 -3.83
C GLY A 19 -26.18 -34.59 -4.48
N CYS A 20 -26.28 -35.83 -3.99
CA CYS A 20 -26.24 -37.11 -4.72
C CYS A 20 -24.96 -37.56 -5.45
N GLY A 21 -24.33 -38.57 -4.84
CA GLY A 21 -24.13 -39.86 -5.50
C GLY A 21 -22.73 -40.20 -5.98
N GLN A 22 -22.02 -41.04 -5.22
CA GLN A 22 -21.45 -42.32 -5.73
C GLN A 22 -20.79 -43.05 -4.54
N ARG A 23 -21.23 -44.28 -4.29
CA ARG A 23 -20.67 -45.18 -3.28
C ARG A 23 -19.44 -45.87 -3.85
N HIS A 24 -18.25 -45.63 -3.32
CA HIS A 24 -17.14 -46.59 -3.38
C HIS A 24 -16.30 -46.51 -2.10
N ALA A 25 -16.07 -47.67 -1.50
CA ALA A 25 -15.42 -47.88 -0.23
C ALA A 25 -13.90 -48.04 -0.39
N ALA A 26 -13.15 -47.25 0.40
CA ALA A 26 -11.81 -47.50 0.98
C ALA A 26 -10.60 -47.73 0.04
N PRO A 27 -9.33 -47.65 0.51
CA PRO A 27 -8.74 -46.91 1.66
C PRO A 27 -7.47 -46.09 1.28
N LEU A 28 -6.97 -45.29 2.23
CA LEU A 28 -5.55 -44.89 2.42
C LEU A 28 -4.70 -44.53 1.19
N CYS A 29 -4.62 -43.23 0.90
CA CYS A 29 -3.36 -42.57 0.50
C CYS A 29 -3.59 -41.05 0.49
N THR A 30 -3.37 -40.41 1.64
CA THR A 30 -3.26 -38.95 1.76
C THR A 30 -1.98 -38.49 1.07
N VAL A 31 -2.01 -38.41 -0.26
CA VAL A 31 -1.04 -37.62 -1.01
C VAL A 31 -1.70 -36.29 -1.30
N ALA A 32 -1.52 -35.36 -0.35
CA ALA A 32 -1.83 -33.95 -0.52
C ALA A 32 -0.90 -33.39 -1.61
N LEU A 33 -1.31 -33.49 -2.87
CA LEU A 33 -0.72 -32.69 -3.93
C LEU A 33 -1.34 -31.31 -3.86
N LEU A 34 -0.53 -30.39 -3.32
CA LEU A 34 -0.74 -28.95 -3.32
C LEU A 34 -1.25 -28.47 -4.67
N VAL A 35 -2.56 -28.19 -4.75
CA VAL A 35 -3.10 -27.34 -5.79
C VAL A 35 -2.52 -25.96 -5.51
N LEU A 36 -1.55 -25.54 -6.33
CA LEU A 36 -1.16 -24.14 -6.45
C LEU A 36 -2.41 -23.35 -6.85
N ALA A 37 -3.20 -22.93 -5.86
CA ALA A 37 -3.90 -21.67 -5.92
C ALA A 37 -2.80 -20.60 -5.94
N ALA A 38 -2.18 -20.44 -7.11
CA ALA A 38 -1.38 -19.27 -7.39
C ALA A 38 -2.27 -18.09 -7.04
N CYS A 39 -1.86 -17.43 -5.95
CA CYS A 39 -2.40 -16.23 -5.40
C CYS A 39 -2.30 -15.09 -6.42
N GLY A 40 -3.04 -15.16 -7.52
CA GLY A 40 -3.41 -14.00 -8.31
C GLY A 40 -4.54 -13.34 -7.57
N ARG A 41 -4.22 -12.63 -6.48
CA ARG A 41 -5.17 -11.72 -5.83
C ARG A 41 -5.66 -10.80 -6.93
N GLU A 42 -6.98 -10.84 -7.16
CA GLU A 42 -7.73 -9.89 -7.96
C GLU A 42 -7.11 -8.50 -7.80
N MET A 43 -6.71 -7.88 -8.91
CA MET A 43 -6.08 -6.57 -8.96
C MET A 43 -7.04 -5.56 -8.37
N THR A 44 -6.93 -5.33 -7.07
CA THR A 44 -7.99 -4.70 -6.30
C THR A 44 -8.15 -3.27 -6.79
N GLU A 45 -9.41 -2.91 -7.09
CA GLU A 45 -9.85 -1.58 -7.51
C GLU A 45 -9.75 -0.57 -6.35
N ASP A 46 -8.79 -0.76 -5.45
CA ASP A 46 -8.63 0.00 -4.24
C ASP A 46 -8.39 1.47 -4.60
N ILE A 47 -9.29 2.31 -4.14
CA ILE A 47 -9.11 3.75 -4.14
C ILE A 47 -8.41 4.10 -2.83
N LEU A 48 -7.19 4.63 -2.90
CA LEU A 48 -6.50 5.16 -1.73
C LEU A 48 -7.33 6.28 -1.09
N PRO A 49 -7.28 6.47 0.24
CA PRO A 49 -7.96 7.57 0.92
C PRO A 49 -7.67 8.91 0.21
N GLY A 50 -8.72 9.59 -0.27
CA GLY A 50 -8.60 10.81 -1.09
C GLY A 50 -8.96 10.64 -2.57
N GLY A 51 -9.43 9.48 -3.03
CA GLY A 51 -9.98 9.32 -4.39
C GLY A 51 -8.94 8.94 -5.45
N ILE A 52 -7.73 8.58 -5.04
CA ILE A 52 -6.63 8.22 -5.97
C ILE A 52 -6.64 6.72 -6.21
N PRO A 53 -6.78 6.24 -7.46
CA PRO A 53 -6.68 4.82 -7.76
C PRO A 53 -5.34 4.25 -7.30
N ALA A 54 -5.33 3.09 -6.62
CA ALA A 54 -4.10 2.42 -6.18
C ALA A 54 -3.13 2.09 -7.34
N ARG A 55 -3.64 2.03 -8.57
CA ARG A 55 -2.88 1.93 -9.83
C ARG A 55 -2.09 3.19 -10.21
N THR A 56 -2.26 4.30 -9.51
CA THR A 56 -1.56 5.55 -9.82
C THR A 56 -0.10 5.39 -9.44
N ASN A 57 0.78 5.40 -10.44
CA ASN A 57 2.21 5.42 -10.20
C ASN A 57 2.58 6.78 -9.58
N LEU A 58 2.67 6.84 -8.26
CA LEU A 58 2.93 8.08 -7.52
C LEU A 58 4.33 8.65 -7.81
N HIS A 59 5.30 7.80 -8.16
CA HIS A 59 6.63 8.23 -8.56
C HIS A 59 6.56 8.99 -9.88
N GLU A 60 5.85 8.44 -10.88
CA GLU A 60 5.61 9.11 -12.16
C GLU A 60 4.77 10.39 -11.99
N ALA A 61 3.72 10.32 -11.18
CA ALA A 61 2.81 11.44 -10.96
C ALA A 61 3.46 12.62 -10.21
N SER A 62 4.57 12.39 -9.50
CA SER A 62 5.33 13.47 -8.86
C SER A 62 6.10 14.36 -9.85
N THR A 63 6.19 13.98 -11.13
CA THR A 63 6.98 14.63 -12.20
C THR A 63 8.49 14.71 -11.94
N LEU A 64 8.96 14.06 -10.87
CA LEU A 64 10.38 13.97 -10.55
C LEU A 64 11.01 12.78 -11.28
N PRO A 65 12.32 12.84 -11.57
CA PRO A 65 13.03 11.69 -12.10
C PRO A 65 12.92 10.49 -11.16
N PRO A 66 12.70 9.26 -11.68
CA PRO A 66 12.48 8.08 -10.84
C PRO A 66 13.69 7.80 -9.93
N ASP A 67 14.92 8.03 -10.38
CA ASP A 67 16.15 7.88 -9.59
C ASP A 67 16.31 8.90 -8.44
N SER A 68 15.48 9.95 -8.45
CA SER A 68 15.44 10.99 -7.43
C SER A 68 14.40 10.71 -6.39
N VAL A 69 13.32 9.99 -6.71
CA VAL A 69 12.22 9.70 -5.79
C VAL A 69 12.46 8.40 -5.06
N ARG A 70 12.52 8.45 -3.73
CA ARG A 70 12.58 7.24 -2.91
C ARG A 70 11.19 6.75 -2.57
N THR A 71 10.36 7.63 -2.02
CA THR A 71 9.01 7.26 -1.60
C THR A 71 8.06 8.43 -1.81
N VAL A 72 6.86 8.13 -2.29
CA VAL A 72 5.73 9.06 -2.28
C VAL A 72 4.60 8.36 -1.55
N ALA A 73 4.02 9.03 -0.56
CA ALA A 73 2.94 8.48 0.25
C ALA A 73 1.83 9.50 0.42
N ARG A 74 0.58 9.03 0.29
CA ARG A 74 -0.60 9.83 0.59
C ARG A 74 -0.77 9.99 2.10
N ARG A 75 -1.20 11.17 2.54
CA ARG A 75 -1.47 11.56 3.94
C ARG A 75 -2.82 12.28 4.02
N ASP A 76 -3.38 12.44 5.21
CA ASP A 76 -4.67 13.10 5.40
C ASP A 76 -4.64 14.58 4.98
N PHE A 77 -3.49 15.23 5.18
CA PHE A 77 -3.28 16.64 4.82
C PHE A 77 -2.84 16.87 3.37
N GLY A 78 -2.48 15.81 2.63
CA GLY A 78 -1.73 15.95 1.39
C GLY A 78 -0.78 14.80 1.12
N TRP A 79 0.47 15.11 0.80
CA TRP A 79 1.46 14.13 0.36
C TRP A 79 2.73 14.20 1.18
N ARG A 80 3.38 13.05 1.40
CA ARG A 80 4.74 12.97 1.92
C ARG A 80 5.66 12.45 0.82
N LEU A 81 6.74 13.18 0.57
CA LEU A 81 7.74 12.86 -0.45
C LEU A 81 9.12 12.72 0.22
N ILE A 82 9.82 11.64 -0.10
CA ILE A 82 11.25 11.48 0.19
C ILE A 82 11.99 11.40 -1.13
N TYR A 83 12.94 12.31 -1.34
CA TYR A 83 13.64 12.45 -2.61
C TYR A 83 15.09 12.94 -2.45
N HIS A 84 15.94 12.71 -3.44
CA HIS A 84 17.31 13.22 -3.52
C HIS A 84 17.34 14.56 -4.28
N PRO A 85 17.56 15.70 -3.61
CA PRO A 85 17.65 17.02 -4.25
C PRO A 85 18.80 17.11 -5.26
N ALA A 86 19.93 16.45 -5.01
CA ALA A 86 21.09 16.49 -5.91
C ALA A 86 20.83 15.85 -7.30
N ARG A 87 19.76 15.06 -7.42
CA ARG A 87 19.34 14.40 -8.67
C ARG A 87 18.04 14.98 -9.22
N ALA A 88 17.42 15.91 -8.49
CA ALA A 88 16.15 16.50 -8.84
C ALA A 88 16.37 17.81 -9.63
N PRO A 89 15.44 18.20 -10.51
CA PRO A 89 15.50 19.49 -11.18
C PRO A 89 15.40 20.66 -10.17
N ALA A 90 15.79 21.86 -10.59
CA ALA A 90 15.53 23.05 -9.80
C ALA A 90 14.03 23.20 -9.53
N ASN A 91 13.66 23.67 -8.33
CA ASN A 91 12.27 23.81 -7.89
C ASN A 91 11.48 22.49 -7.83
N ALA A 92 12.17 21.35 -7.67
CA ALA A 92 11.59 20.03 -7.54
C ALA A 92 10.44 19.95 -6.53
N GLU A 93 10.58 20.57 -5.35
CA GLU A 93 9.52 20.58 -4.34
C GLU A 93 8.22 21.20 -4.87
N GLN A 94 8.32 22.34 -5.55
CA GLN A 94 7.17 23.07 -6.07
C GLN A 94 6.50 22.30 -7.22
N GLY A 95 7.29 21.77 -8.16
CA GLY A 95 6.78 20.94 -9.26
C GLY A 95 6.03 19.72 -8.74
N ALA A 96 6.63 19.00 -7.79
CA ALA A 96 5.99 17.86 -7.14
C ALA A 96 4.71 18.26 -6.39
N ALA A 97 4.69 19.42 -5.73
CA ALA A 97 3.51 19.90 -5.02
C ALA A 97 2.32 20.18 -5.96
N PHE A 98 2.57 20.82 -7.09
CA PHE A 98 1.53 21.05 -8.10
C PHE A 98 1.03 19.74 -8.72
N ALA A 99 1.95 18.84 -9.07
CA ALA A 99 1.59 17.58 -9.71
C ALA A 99 0.78 16.68 -8.77
N LEU A 100 1.24 16.50 -7.52
CA LEU A 100 0.59 15.62 -6.54
C LEU A 100 -0.74 16.19 -6.04
N CYS A 101 -0.83 17.46 -5.67
CA CYS A 101 -2.13 18.05 -5.28
C CYS A 101 -3.10 18.10 -6.48
N GLY A 102 -2.59 18.22 -7.70
CA GLY A 102 -3.38 18.18 -8.93
C GLY A 102 -4.10 16.85 -9.15
N LEU A 103 -3.53 15.72 -8.69
CA LEU A 103 -4.21 14.41 -8.72
C LEU A 103 -5.54 14.42 -7.96
N GLU A 104 -5.63 15.21 -6.90
CA GLU A 104 -6.83 15.37 -6.09
C GLU A 104 -7.67 16.58 -6.50
N ARG A 105 -7.32 17.25 -7.61
CA ARG A 105 -7.89 18.52 -8.06
C ARG A 105 -7.82 19.63 -7.01
N ARG A 106 -6.78 19.59 -6.18
CA ARG A 106 -6.49 20.59 -5.13
C ARG A 106 -5.29 21.44 -5.51
N ARG A 107 -5.16 22.59 -4.85
CA ARG A 107 -3.98 23.46 -5.02
C ARG A 107 -2.97 23.22 -3.88
N PRO A 108 -1.67 23.32 -4.16
CA PRO A 108 -0.67 23.29 -3.10
C PRO A 108 -0.83 24.50 -2.19
N LEU A 109 -0.89 24.24 -0.89
CA LEU A 109 -1.06 25.24 0.17
C LEU A 109 0.28 25.59 0.82
N ARG A 110 1.06 24.56 1.16
CA ARG A 110 2.34 24.69 1.88
C ARG A 110 3.22 23.48 1.63
N ILE A 111 4.53 23.70 1.70
CA ILE A 111 5.53 22.64 1.72
C ILE A 111 6.33 22.80 3.01
N ASP A 112 6.32 21.77 3.85
CA ASP A 112 7.09 21.70 5.08
C ASP A 112 8.27 20.74 4.90
N ILE A 113 9.47 21.17 5.30
CA ILE A 113 10.67 20.35 5.23
C ILE A 113 10.83 19.65 6.58
N LEU A 114 10.80 18.32 6.56
CA LEU A 114 10.91 17.53 7.79
C LEU A 114 12.36 17.09 8.00
N PRO A 115 12.87 17.19 9.24
CA PRO A 115 14.14 16.59 9.58
C PRO A 115 14.02 15.07 9.47
N ARG A 116 15.01 14.44 8.86
CA ARG A 116 15.07 12.98 8.81
C ARG A 116 15.60 12.46 10.15
N THR A 117 14.87 11.52 10.76
CA THR A 117 15.25 10.93 12.06
C THR A 117 16.57 10.16 11.98
N ASP A 118 16.85 9.51 10.83
CA ASP A 118 18.12 8.84 10.57
C ASP A 118 18.68 9.30 9.20
N PRO A 119 19.65 10.24 9.20
CA PRO A 119 20.25 10.76 7.97
C PRO A 119 21.23 9.77 7.31
N THR A 120 21.69 8.75 8.04
CA THR A 120 22.65 7.75 7.56
C THR A 120 22.03 6.65 6.71
N ALA A 121 20.76 6.32 6.94
CA ALA A 121 20.05 5.26 6.23
C ALA A 121 19.91 5.52 4.72
N ASP A 122 19.86 6.78 4.30
CA ASP A 122 19.89 7.18 2.89
C ASP A 122 20.42 8.62 2.80
N PRO A 123 21.75 8.77 2.63
CA PRO A 123 22.41 10.05 2.77
C PRO A 123 22.01 11.02 1.67
N GLY A 124 21.74 12.25 2.07
CA GLY A 124 21.43 13.34 1.16
C GLY A 124 20.02 13.34 0.59
N ALA A 125 19.11 12.42 0.96
CA ALA A 125 17.69 12.63 0.67
C ALA A 125 17.03 13.55 1.68
N ARG A 126 15.94 14.19 1.23
CA ARG A 126 15.11 15.10 1.99
C ARG A 126 13.70 14.54 2.09
N MET A 127 13.08 14.75 3.25
CA MET A 127 11.67 14.46 3.48
C MET A 127 10.90 15.79 3.49
N ILE A 128 9.83 15.86 2.71
CA ILE A 128 8.91 17.00 2.72
C ILE A 128 7.47 16.53 2.85
N ASP A 129 6.67 17.34 3.52
CA ASP A 129 5.22 17.25 3.54
C ASP A 129 4.64 18.36 2.67
N ILE A 130 3.72 17.98 1.79
CA ILE A 130 3.03 18.86 0.86
C ILE A 130 1.58 18.90 1.30
N HIS A 131 1.10 20.08 1.69
CA HIS A 131 -0.28 20.31 2.09
C HIS A 131 -1.11 20.76 0.88
N CYS A 132 -2.30 20.17 0.70
CA CYS A 132 -3.22 20.53 -0.38
C CYS A 132 -4.51 21.16 0.18
N ALA A 133 -4.99 22.25 -0.44
CA ALA A 133 -6.22 22.97 -0.07
C ALA A 133 -7.45 22.47 -0.83
#